data_AF-B6YW93-F1
#
_entry.id   AF-B6YW93-F1
#
_cell.length_a   1.000
_cell.length_b   1.000
_cell.length_c   1.000
_cell.angle_alpha   90.00
_cell.angle_beta   90.00
_cell.angle_gamma   90.00
#
_symmetry.space_group_name_H-M   'P 1'
#
loop_
_entity.id
_entity.type
_entity.pdbx_description
1 polymer ?
#
loop_
_entity_poly.entity_id
_entity_poly.type
_entity_poly.pdbx_seq_one_letter_code
_entity_poly.pdbx_strand_id
1 'polypeptide(L)'
;MDRRNTVVVTVLGIILILSVHLYVQKERLNAKIEARRDCDRSWVHLVTFSTMVDVQFHSKNALDAVHSNSTDAFNLSTVELERDFLGLYNHLVETAIYLELDTLNDSVFEMTNTGPCIDFLNASRTAFLDGTANISAVREGLNLIYNFATEWRENGNYPSEELLKANAELQQKCSALVPKVVNP
;
A
#
# COMPACT_ATOMS: atom_id res chain seq x y z
N MET A 1 -21.58 51.81 41.43
CA MET A 1 -20.93 50.48 41.44
C MET A 1 -19.58 50.67 42.10
N ASP A 2 -19.29 49.93 43.18
CA ASP A 2 -18.03 50.10 43.92
C ASP A 2 -16.84 49.67 43.03
N ARG A 3 -15.67 50.31 43.17
CA ARG A 3 -14.49 50.12 42.31
C ARG A 3 -14.08 48.65 42.22
N ARG A 4 -14.29 47.90 43.31
CA ARG A 4 -14.07 46.46 43.40
C ARG A 4 -14.99 45.65 42.47
N ASN A 5 -16.27 46.00 42.39
CA ASN A 5 -17.22 45.31 41.51
C ASN A 5 -16.92 45.56 40.03
N THR A 6 -16.47 46.77 39.68
CA THR A 6 -16.04 47.08 38.32
C THR A 6 -14.84 46.23 37.90
N VAL A 7 -13.83 46.09 38.77
CA VAL A 7 -12.65 45.25 38.49
C VAL A 7 -13.03 43.78 38.32
N VAL A 8 -13.88 43.23 39.20
CA VAL A 8 -14.32 41.82 39.12
C VAL A 8 -15.05 41.53 37.81
N VAL A 9 -15.98 42.41 37.41
CA VAL A 9 -16.73 42.25 36.15
C VAL A 9 -15.79 42.32 34.95
N THR A 10 -14.82 43.24 34.94
CA THR A 10 -13.84 43.34 33.85
C THR A 10 -12.98 42.09 33.74
N VAL A 11 -12.48 41.55 34.86
CA VAL A 11 -11.65 40.33 34.86
C VAL A 11 -12.45 39.13 34.34
N LEU A 12 -13.69 38.95 34.81
CA LEU A 12 -14.55 37.87 34.31
C LEU A 12 -14.86 38.01 32.81
N GLY A 13 -15.07 39.25 32.33
CA GLY A 13 -15.25 39.53 30.90
C GLY A 13 -14.02 39.14 30.08
N ILE A 14 -12.82 39.46 30.55
CA ILE A 14 -11.56 39.06 29.89
C ILE A 14 -11.42 37.53 29.87
N ILE A 15 -11.66 36.86 30.99
CA ILE A 15 -11.59 35.40 31.08
C ILE A 15 -12.57 34.75 30.09
N LEU A 16 -13.80 35.25 30.00
CA LEU A 16 -14.80 34.73 29.07
C LEU A 16 -14.35 34.90 27.62
N ILE A 17 -13.88 36.09 27.24
CA ILE A 17 -13.41 36.37 25.87
C ILE A 17 -12.22 35.47 25.52
N LEU A 18 -11.24 35.32 26.42
CA LEU A 18 -10.09 34.45 26.19
C LEU A 18 -10.52 32.98 26.07
N SER A 19 -11.45 32.52 26.90
CA SER A 19 -11.97 31.15 26.85
C SER A 19 -12.66 30.87 25.53
N VAL A 20 -13.52 31.78 25.06
CA VAL A 20 -14.18 31.68 23.75
C VAL A 20 -13.16 31.73 22.61
N HIS A 21 -12.16 32.61 22.68
CA HIS A 21 -11.12 32.69 21.67
C HIS A 21 -10.31 31.39 21.57
N LEU A 22 -9.88 30.83 22.71
CA LEU A 22 -9.15 29.55 22.76
C LEU A 22 -10.00 28.38 22.25
N TYR A 23 -11.29 28.36 22.60
CA TYR A 23 -12.22 27.36 22.09
C TYR A 23 -12.32 27.41 20.55
N VAL A 24 -12.53 28.59 19.97
CA VAL A 24 -12.60 28.76 18.51
C VAL A 24 -11.28 28.38 17.83
N GLN A 25 -10.12 28.71 18.42
CA GLN A 25 -8.82 28.31 17.88
C GLN A 25 -8.64 26.78 17.90
N LYS A 26 -9.09 26.11 18.98
CA LYS A 26 -9.06 24.65 19.08
C LYS A 26 -9.92 24.00 18.00
N GLU A 27 -11.16 24.46 17.80
CA GLU A 27 -12.06 23.93 16.76
C GLU A 27 -11.46 24.11 15.36
N ARG A 28 -10.85 25.28 15.08
CA ARG A 28 -10.15 25.52 13.80
C ARG A 28 -8.95 24.62 13.59
N LEU A 29 -8.20 24.31 14.65
CA LEU A 29 -7.08 23.39 14.59
C LEU A 29 -7.56 21.96 14.31
N ASN A 30 -8.60 21.51 15.02
CA ASN A 30 -9.21 20.21 14.81
C ASN A 30 -9.71 20.04 13.36
N ALA A 31 -10.44 21.02 12.83
CA ALA A 31 -10.93 20.99 11.45
C ALA A 31 -9.78 20.91 10.42
N LYS A 32 -8.63 21.56 10.69
CA LYS A 32 -7.44 21.45 9.83
C LYS A 32 -6.79 20.07 9.90
N ILE A 33 -6.76 19.45 11.08
CA ILE A 33 -6.21 18.11 11.27
C ILE A 33 -7.09 17.09 10.55
N GLU A 34 -8.41 17.19 10.70
CA GLU A 34 -9.38 16.32 10.04
C GLU A 34 -9.32 16.45 8.51
N ALA A 35 -9.31 17.69 7.99
CA ALA A 35 -9.16 17.92 6.55
C ALA A 35 -7.85 17.34 5.99
N ARG A 36 -6.75 17.41 6.75
CA ARG A 36 -5.48 16.77 6.36
C ARG A 36 -5.61 15.25 6.34
N ARG A 37 -6.20 14.66 7.37
CA ARG A 37 -6.44 13.21 7.44
C ARG A 37 -7.29 12.71 6.27
N ASP A 38 -8.31 13.46 5.88
CA ASP A 38 -9.15 13.12 4.72
C ASP A 38 -8.37 13.22 3.39
N CYS A 39 -7.51 14.22 3.24
CA CYS A 39 -6.60 14.31 2.08
C CYS A 39 -5.64 13.12 2.02
N ASP A 40 -4.99 12.79 3.15
CA ASP A 40 -4.05 11.67 3.24
C ASP A 40 -4.76 10.34 2.93
N ARG A 41 -5.96 10.12 3.48
CA ARG A 41 -6.79 8.96 3.18
C ARG A 41 -7.09 8.84 1.68
N SER A 42 -7.52 9.93 1.05
CA SER A 42 -7.87 9.98 -0.37
C SER A 42 -6.66 9.72 -1.26
N TRP A 43 -5.50 10.26 -0.88
CA TRP A 43 -4.23 10.01 -1.55
C TRP A 43 -3.86 8.53 -1.50
N VAL A 44 -3.77 7.95 -0.30
CA VAL A 44 -3.40 6.53 -0.11
C VAL A 44 -4.35 5.62 -0.87
N HIS A 45 -5.65 5.93 -0.85
CA HIS A 45 -6.64 5.19 -1.63
C HIS A 45 -6.33 5.22 -3.13
N LEU A 46 -6.13 6.42 -3.69
CA LEU A 46 -5.91 6.59 -5.12
C LEU A 46 -4.65 5.86 -5.60
N VAL A 47 -3.53 6.06 -4.90
CA VAL A 47 -2.24 5.49 -5.34
C VAL A 47 -2.18 3.99 -5.17
N THR A 48 -2.76 3.46 -4.08
CA THR A 48 -2.84 2.00 -3.85
C THR A 48 -3.74 1.35 -4.89
N PHE A 49 -4.92 1.93 -5.16
CA PHE A 49 -5.82 1.43 -6.20
C PHE A 49 -5.16 1.46 -7.58
N SER A 50 -4.53 2.57 -7.95
CA SER A 50 -3.82 2.68 -9.24
C SER A 50 -2.75 1.61 -9.38
N THR A 51 -1.96 1.38 -8.33
CA THR A 51 -0.92 0.35 -8.34
C THR A 51 -1.51 -1.05 -8.50
N MET A 52 -2.66 -1.35 -7.88
CA MET A 52 -3.33 -2.64 -8.11
C MET A 52 -3.78 -2.82 -9.56
N VAL A 53 -4.17 -1.74 -10.24
CA VAL A 53 -4.49 -1.79 -11.68
C VAL A 53 -3.25 -2.18 -12.49
N ASP A 54 -2.11 -1.56 -12.19
CA ASP A 54 -0.84 -1.82 -12.90
C ASP A 54 -0.35 -3.25 -12.64
N VAL A 55 -0.33 -3.69 -11.37
CA VAL A 55 0.02 -5.07 -10.98
C VAL A 55 -0.88 -6.07 -11.71
N GLN A 56 -2.19 -5.85 -11.75
CA GLN A 56 -3.12 -6.73 -12.46
C GLN A 56 -2.82 -6.76 -13.97
N PHE A 57 -2.59 -5.60 -14.58
CA PHE A 57 -2.34 -5.48 -16.01
C PHE A 57 -1.02 -6.17 -16.41
N HIS A 58 0.09 -5.87 -15.73
CA HIS A 58 1.39 -6.43 -16.07
C HIS A 58 1.51 -7.92 -15.72
N SER A 59 0.88 -8.38 -14.64
CA SER A 59 0.79 -9.82 -14.32
C SER A 59 0.01 -10.60 -15.38
N LYS A 60 -1.07 -10.04 -15.91
CA LYS A 60 -1.81 -10.62 -17.04
C LYS A 60 -0.97 -10.67 -18.32
N ASN A 61 -0.30 -9.58 -18.68
CA ASN A 61 0.57 -9.57 -19.86
C ASN A 61 1.72 -10.58 -19.74
N ALA A 62 2.29 -10.73 -18.54
CA ALA A 62 3.29 -11.77 -18.27
C ALA A 62 2.70 -13.18 -18.44
N LEU A 63 1.49 -13.45 -17.93
CA LEU A 63 0.79 -14.72 -18.15
C LEU A 63 0.56 -15.00 -19.64
N ASP A 64 0.04 -14.02 -20.38
CA ASP A 64 -0.23 -14.15 -21.82
C ASP A 64 1.06 -14.36 -22.63
N ALA A 65 2.16 -13.74 -22.20
CA ALA A 65 3.48 -13.96 -22.77
C ALA A 65 3.99 -15.39 -22.54
N VAL A 66 3.77 -15.96 -21.34
CA VAL A 66 4.08 -17.38 -21.07
C VAL A 66 3.22 -18.33 -21.92
N HIS A 67 1.94 -18.00 -22.18
CA HIS A 67 1.08 -18.82 -23.04
C HIS A 67 1.49 -18.78 -24.52
N SER A 68 1.89 -17.60 -24.99
CA SER A 68 2.36 -17.38 -26.37
C SER A 68 3.84 -17.70 -26.57
N ASN A 69 4.55 -18.11 -25.51
CA ASN A 69 6.00 -18.35 -25.50
C ASN A 69 6.81 -17.14 -26.02
N SER A 70 6.38 -15.93 -25.68
CA SER A 70 7.03 -14.68 -26.12
C SER A 70 8.03 -14.19 -25.08
N THR A 71 9.31 -14.45 -25.34
CA THR A 71 10.44 -14.04 -24.48
C THR A 71 10.49 -12.53 -24.24
N ASP A 72 10.34 -11.73 -25.30
CA ASP A 72 10.40 -10.26 -25.20
C ASP A 72 9.24 -9.68 -24.38
N ALA A 73 8.02 -10.15 -24.64
CA ALA A 73 6.84 -9.71 -23.90
C ALA A 73 6.90 -10.14 -22.43
N PHE A 74 7.42 -11.34 -22.17
CA PHE A 74 7.61 -11.83 -20.81
C PHE A 74 8.63 -11.00 -20.05
N ASN A 75 9.79 -10.74 -20.67
CA ASN A 75 10.85 -9.93 -20.07
C ASN A 75 10.38 -8.50 -19.76
N LEU A 76 9.68 -7.85 -20.70
CA LEU A 76 9.14 -6.51 -20.48
C LEU A 76 8.10 -6.51 -19.35
N SER A 77 7.11 -7.40 -19.43
CA SER A 77 6.00 -7.42 -18.46
C SER A 77 6.46 -7.76 -17.04
N THR A 78 7.47 -8.62 -16.89
CA THR A 78 8.05 -8.93 -15.58
C THR A 78 8.82 -7.76 -15.00
N VAL A 79 9.60 -7.02 -15.81
CA VAL A 79 10.29 -5.81 -15.37
C VAL A 79 9.32 -4.71 -14.93
N GLU A 80 8.23 -4.49 -15.67
CA GLU A 80 7.23 -3.52 -15.25
C GLU A 80 6.51 -3.98 -13.98
N LEU A 81 6.19 -5.27 -13.86
CA LEU A 81 5.58 -5.81 -12.64
C LEU A 81 6.50 -5.71 -11.40
N GLU A 82 7.82 -5.87 -11.57
CA GLU A 82 8.80 -5.59 -10.50
C GLU A 82 8.71 -4.12 -10.04
N ARG A 83 8.59 -3.18 -10.97
CA ARG A 83 8.42 -1.75 -10.64
C ARG A 83 7.10 -1.48 -9.93
N ASP A 84 6.02 -2.14 -10.34
CA ASP A 84 4.73 -2.00 -9.67
C ASP A 84 4.81 -2.48 -8.22
N PHE A 85 5.53 -3.57 -7.93
CA PHE A 85 5.75 -4.04 -6.56
C PHE A 85 6.62 -3.09 -5.73
N LEU A 86 7.58 -2.38 -6.34
CA LEU A 86 8.32 -1.31 -5.66
C LEU A 86 7.42 -0.11 -5.37
N GLY A 87 6.51 0.24 -6.28
CA GLY A 87 5.46 1.23 -6.05
C GLY A 87 4.55 0.81 -4.90
N LEU A 88 4.07 -0.43 -4.93
CA LEU A 88 3.20 -1.00 -3.92
C LEU A 88 3.83 -0.96 -2.52
N TYR A 89 5.12 -1.30 -2.39
CA TYR A 89 5.85 -1.18 -1.12
C TYR A 89 5.68 0.20 -0.49
N ASN A 90 5.90 1.27 -1.28
CA ASN A 90 5.77 2.64 -0.77
C ASN A 90 4.33 2.92 -0.29
N HIS A 91 3.32 2.49 -1.04
CA HIS A 91 1.92 2.73 -0.70
C HIS A 91 1.44 1.89 0.49
N LEU A 92 1.99 0.69 0.69
CA LEU A 92 1.76 -0.12 1.88
C LEU A 92 2.40 0.53 3.12
N VAL A 93 3.59 1.12 2.99
CA VAL A 93 4.21 1.92 4.07
C VAL A 93 3.35 3.14 4.40
N GLU A 94 2.90 3.91 3.40
CA GLU A 94 1.99 5.05 3.60
C GLU A 94 0.67 4.61 4.26
N THR A 95 0.13 3.45 3.87
CA THR A 95 -1.04 2.84 4.49
C THR A 95 -0.81 2.54 5.97
N ALA A 96 0.32 1.91 6.32
CA ALA A 96 0.65 1.60 7.70
C ALA A 96 0.82 2.87 8.56
N ILE A 97 1.46 3.91 8.01
CA ILE A 97 1.59 5.22 8.67
C ILE A 97 0.21 5.84 8.91
N TYR A 98 -0.67 5.85 7.89
CA TYR A 98 -2.02 6.40 8.01
C TYR A 98 -2.86 5.67 9.06
N LEU A 99 -2.73 4.35 9.13
CA LEU A 99 -3.38 3.50 10.13
C LEU A 99 -2.75 3.61 11.52
N GLU A 100 -1.73 4.48 11.68
CA GLU A 100 -1.01 4.70 12.93
C GLU A 100 -0.38 3.39 13.48
N LEU A 101 -0.02 2.48 12.58
CA LEU A 101 0.72 1.27 12.91
C LEU A 101 2.19 1.60 13.12
N ASP A 102 2.83 0.94 14.09
CA ASP A 102 4.26 1.12 14.34
C ASP A 102 5.07 0.48 13.21
N THR A 103 5.41 1.29 12.20
CA THR A 103 6.17 0.87 11.00
C THR A 103 7.58 0.35 11.28
N LEU A 104 8.09 0.54 12.50
CA LEU A 104 9.39 0.01 12.91
C LEU A 104 9.29 -1.40 13.51
N ASN A 105 8.08 -1.93 13.70
CA ASN A 105 7.90 -3.28 14.21
C ASN A 105 8.05 -4.33 13.08
N ASP A 106 8.56 -5.52 13.44
CA ASP A 106 8.84 -6.59 12.47
C ASP A 106 7.56 -7.04 11.74
N SER A 107 6.41 -7.01 12.40
CA SER A 107 5.13 -7.45 11.81
C SER A 107 4.65 -6.53 10.68
N VAL A 108 4.76 -5.21 10.84
CA VAL A 108 4.40 -4.22 9.83
C VAL A 108 5.43 -4.22 8.71
N PHE A 109 6.70 -4.43 9.04
CA PHE A 109 7.74 -4.63 8.02
C PHE A 109 7.41 -5.84 7.12
N GLU A 110 7.05 -6.98 7.70
CA GLU A 110 6.62 -8.17 6.96
C GLU A 110 5.37 -7.90 6.09
N MET A 111 4.40 -7.15 6.63
CA MET A 111 3.17 -6.81 5.91
C MET A 111 3.34 -5.81 4.76
N THR A 112 4.36 -4.95 4.82
CA THR A 112 4.64 -3.96 3.78
C THR A 112 5.62 -4.48 2.73
N ASN A 113 6.43 -5.48 3.08
CA ASN A 113 7.45 -6.04 2.20
C ASN A 113 6.87 -6.56 0.87
N THR A 114 7.55 -6.30 -0.23
CA THR A 114 7.21 -6.83 -1.57
C THR A 114 8.35 -7.60 -2.24
N GLY A 115 9.49 -7.72 -1.54
CA GLY A 115 10.70 -8.36 -2.02
C GLY A 115 10.51 -9.81 -2.48
N PRO A 116 9.81 -10.68 -1.73
CA PRO A 116 9.64 -12.08 -2.13
C PRO A 116 8.94 -12.28 -3.48
N CYS A 117 7.94 -11.46 -3.84
CA CYS A 117 7.36 -11.49 -5.18
C CYS A 117 8.31 -10.93 -6.24
N ILE A 118 9.09 -9.89 -5.92
CA ILE A 118 10.15 -9.39 -6.82
C ILE A 118 11.21 -10.49 -7.08
N ASP A 119 11.61 -11.25 -6.06
CA ASP A 119 12.54 -12.37 -6.20
C ASP A 119 11.96 -13.49 -7.07
N PHE A 120 10.68 -13.81 -6.87
CA PHE A 120 9.95 -14.74 -7.74
C PHE A 120 9.93 -14.28 -9.20
N LEU A 121 9.67 -12.99 -9.45
CA LEU A 121 9.65 -12.43 -10.81
C LEU A 121 11.04 -12.48 -11.45
N ASN A 122 12.09 -12.10 -10.72
CA ASN A 122 13.47 -12.17 -11.20
C ASN A 122 13.92 -13.60 -11.51
N ALA A 123 13.61 -14.55 -10.63
CA ALA A 123 13.90 -15.97 -10.85
C ALA A 123 13.15 -16.52 -12.07
N SER A 124 11.86 -16.17 -12.20
CA SER A 124 11.01 -16.57 -13.33
C SER A 124 11.52 -15.98 -14.63
N ARG A 125 11.86 -14.69 -14.65
CA ARG A 125 12.44 -14.00 -15.80
C ARG A 125 13.71 -14.68 -16.27
N THR A 126 14.66 -14.86 -15.37
CA THR A 126 15.96 -15.48 -15.68
C THR A 126 15.77 -16.89 -16.24
N ALA A 127 15.03 -17.75 -15.54
CA ALA A 127 14.84 -19.13 -15.97
C ALA A 127 14.05 -19.23 -17.30
N PHE A 128 13.10 -18.33 -17.55
CA PHE A 128 12.32 -18.32 -18.79
C PHE A 128 13.17 -17.87 -19.98
N LEU A 129 13.99 -16.83 -19.79
CA LEU A 129 14.95 -16.36 -20.80
C LEU A 129 15.98 -17.45 -21.15
N ASP A 130 16.44 -18.20 -20.15
CA ASP A 130 17.40 -19.30 -20.31
C ASP A 130 16.76 -20.59 -20.84
N GLY A 131 15.43 -20.63 -20.97
CA GLY A 131 14.69 -21.81 -21.41
C GLY A 131 14.67 -22.97 -20.41
N THR A 132 14.97 -22.69 -19.14
CA THR A 132 15.05 -23.68 -18.04
C THR A 132 13.87 -23.60 -17.06
N ALA A 133 13.01 -22.59 -17.21
CA ALA A 133 11.89 -22.36 -16.30
C ALA A 133 10.92 -23.54 -16.23
N ASN A 134 10.54 -23.89 -15.00
CA ASN A 134 9.31 -24.63 -14.76
C ASN A 134 8.09 -23.74 -15.04
N ILE A 135 7.56 -23.84 -16.27
CA ILE A 135 6.43 -23.02 -16.76
C ILE A 135 5.18 -23.15 -15.87
N SER A 136 4.96 -24.32 -15.26
CA SER A 136 3.82 -24.50 -14.35
C SER A 136 3.94 -23.63 -13.11
N ALA A 137 5.13 -23.58 -12.49
CA ALA A 137 5.39 -22.74 -11.32
C ALA A 137 5.34 -21.24 -11.65
N VAL A 138 5.87 -20.84 -12.81
CA VAL A 138 5.78 -19.45 -13.29
C VAL A 138 4.31 -19.03 -13.46
N ARG A 139 3.48 -19.86 -14.10
CA ARG A 139 2.05 -19.58 -14.25
C ARG A 139 1.32 -19.51 -12.92
N GLU A 140 1.64 -20.40 -11.98
CA GLU A 140 1.04 -20.39 -10.65
C GLU A 140 1.28 -19.06 -9.94
N GLY A 141 2.54 -18.61 -9.87
CA GLY A 141 2.88 -17.37 -9.18
C GLY A 141 2.29 -16.13 -9.84
N LEU A 142 2.32 -16.04 -11.17
CA LEU A 142 1.70 -14.91 -11.87
C LEU A 142 0.17 -14.88 -11.71
N ASN A 143 -0.49 -16.04 -11.67
CA ASN A 143 -1.92 -16.11 -11.36
C ASN A 143 -2.21 -15.66 -9.92
N LEU A 144 -1.37 -16.02 -8.94
CA LEU A 144 -1.52 -15.53 -7.57
C LEU A 144 -1.44 -14.01 -7.50
N ILE A 145 -0.46 -13.41 -8.18
CA ILE A 145 -0.29 -11.95 -8.27
C ILE A 145 -1.50 -11.29 -8.96
N TYR A 146 -1.91 -11.83 -10.11
CA TYR A 146 -3.07 -11.33 -10.85
C TYR A 146 -4.36 -11.39 -10.01
N ASN A 147 -4.60 -12.52 -9.33
CA ASN A 147 -5.80 -12.70 -8.52
C ASN A 147 -5.80 -11.79 -7.30
N PHE A 148 -4.65 -11.64 -6.63
CA PHE A 148 -4.50 -10.68 -5.53
C PHE A 148 -4.88 -9.27 -5.96
N ALA A 149 -4.30 -8.79 -7.08
CA ALA A 149 -4.58 -7.44 -7.57
C ALA A 149 -6.05 -7.29 -8.04
N THR A 150 -6.63 -8.34 -8.63
CA THR A 150 -8.03 -8.37 -9.04
C THR A 150 -8.97 -8.25 -7.84
N GLU A 151 -8.76 -9.06 -6.81
CA GLU A 151 -9.55 -9.06 -5.57
C GLU A 151 -9.54 -7.69 -4.90
N TRP A 152 -8.35 -7.11 -4.76
CA TRP A 152 -8.18 -5.80 -4.12
C TRP A 152 -8.72 -4.66 -4.98
N ARG A 153 -8.65 -4.74 -6.30
CA ARG A 153 -9.29 -3.74 -7.16
C ARG A 153 -10.82 -3.76 -7.03
N GLU A 154 -11.42 -4.94 -6.94
CA GLU A 154 -12.87 -5.11 -6.95
C GLU A 154 -13.50 -4.88 -5.58
N ASN A 155 -12.83 -5.31 -4.51
CA ASN A 155 -13.40 -5.35 -3.16
C ASN A 155 -12.57 -4.58 -2.11
N GLY A 156 -11.43 -4.00 -2.51
CA GLY A 156 -10.51 -3.37 -1.59
C GLY A 156 -11.06 -2.10 -0.96
N ASN A 157 -10.93 -2.00 0.36
CA ASN A 157 -11.23 -0.79 1.11
C ASN A 157 -9.92 -0.12 1.53
N TYR A 158 -9.43 0.85 0.76
CA TYR A 158 -8.16 1.52 1.07
C TYR A 158 -8.37 2.78 1.92
N PRO A 159 -7.44 3.09 2.85
CA PRO A 159 -6.38 2.22 3.39
C PRO A 159 -6.93 1.09 4.28
N SER A 160 -6.27 -0.08 4.31
CA SER A 160 -6.74 -1.26 5.07
C SER A 160 -5.60 -2.11 5.65
N GLU A 161 -5.80 -2.60 6.88
CA GLU A 161 -4.90 -3.56 7.53
C GLU A 161 -5.05 -4.96 6.92
N GLU A 162 -6.23 -5.29 6.41
CA GLU A 162 -6.48 -6.53 5.67
C GLU A 162 -5.64 -6.60 4.39
N LEU A 163 -5.40 -5.47 3.71
CA LEU A 163 -4.48 -5.41 2.56
C LEU A 163 -3.05 -5.73 2.98
N LEU A 164 -2.60 -5.14 4.08
CA LEU A 164 -1.27 -5.36 4.64
C LEU A 164 -1.05 -6.85 4.97
N LYS A 165 -2.05 -7.50 5.59
CA LYS A 165 -2.02 -8.94 5.87
C LYS A 165 -2.06 -9.80 4.60
N ALA A 166 -2.94 -9.47 3.66
CA ALA A 166 -3.04 -10.17 2.39
C ALA A 166 -1.76 -10.07 1.56
N ASN A 167 -1.06 -8.93 1.61
CA ASN A 167 0.25 -8.77 1.00
C ASN A 167 1.27 -9.72 1.65
N ALA A 168 1.34 -9.79 2.99
CA ALA A 168 2.24 -10.73 3.68
C ALA A 168 2.00 -12.19 3.22
N GLU A 169 0.74 -12.60 3.11
CA GLU A 169 0.39 -13.93 2.61
C GLU A 169 0.81 -14.15 1.15
N LEU A 170 0.61 -13.16 0.29
CA LEU A 170 1.08 -13.21 -1.10
C LEU A 170 2.60 -13.37 -1.16
N GLN A 171 3.34 -12.58 -0.37
CA GLN A 171 4.81 -12.66 -0.33
C GLN A 171 5.31 -14.04 0.09
N GLN A 172 4.67 -14.65 1.10
CA GLN A 172 5.01 -16.02 1.51
C GLN A 172 4.78 -17.03 0.37
N LYS A 173 3.67 -16.91 -0.35
CA LYS A 173 3.37 -17.77 -1.50
C LYS A 173 4.36 -17.59 -2.65
N CYS A 174 4.72 -16.34 -2.98
CA CYS A 174 5.76 -16.03 -3.96
C CYS A 174 7.11 -16.65 -3.57
N SER A 175 7.54 -16.47 -2.32
CA SER A 175 8.80 -17.03 -1.80
C SER A 175 8.86 -18.55 -1.96
N ALA A 176 7.77 -19.25 -1.64
CA ALA A 176 7.68 -20.70 -1.74
C ALA A 176 7.76 -21.23 -3.19
N LEU A 177 7.50 -20.38 -4.20
CA LEU A 177 7.58 -20.73 -5.61
C LEU A 177 8.97 -20.55 -6.21
N VAL A 178 9.79 -19.65 -5.67
CA VAL A 178 11.18 -19.40 -6.15
C VAL A 178 11.96 -20.70 -6.39
N PRO A 179 12.10 -21.64 -5.42
CA PRO A 179 12.87 -22.86 -5.65
C PRO A 179 12.27 -23.76 -6.73
N LYS A 180 10.94 -23.76 -6.91
CA LYS A 180 10.25 -24.59 -7.91
C LYS A 180 10.44 -24.07 -9.34
N VAL A 181 10.72 -22.78 -9.50
CA VAL A 181 11.00 -22.15 -10.79
C VAL A 181 12.39 -22.53 -11.30
N VAL A 182 13.39 -22.54 -10.40
CA VAL A 182 14.82 -22.71 -10.75
C VAL A 182 15.32 -24.15 -10.65
N ASN A 183 14.70 -24.99 -9.83
CA ASN A 183 15.02 -26.41 -9.67
C ASN A 183 13.76 -27.25 -9.93
N PRO A 184 13.45 -27.55 -11.21
CA PRO A 184 12.23 -28.26 -11.62
C PRO A 184 12.11 -29.67 -11.04
#